data_AF-A0A497FHC7-F1
#
_entry.id   AF-A0A497FHC7-F1
#
_cell.length_a   1.000
_cell.length_b   1.000
_cell.length_c   1.000
_cell.angle_alpha   90.00
_cell.angle_beta   90.00
_cell.angle_gamma   90.00
#
_symmetry.space_group_name_H-M   'P 1'
#
loop_
_entity.id
_entity.type
_entity.pdbx_description
1 polymer ?
#
loop_
_entity_poly.entity_id
_entity_poly.type
_entity_poly.pdbx_seq_one_letter_code
_entity_poly.pdbx_strand_id
1 'polypeptide(L)' 'MPVIDVARWDLERLVGRMLKDEEVEKYLPMLKCEIEELSDTIVSYEATHDRPDLFSAEGLARALKGLLEIETGIRRYN' A
#
# COMPACT_ATOMS: atom_id res chain seq x y z
N MET A 1 -2.53 9.63 -13.56
CA MET A 1 -3.64 9.06 -12.75
C MET A 1 -3.58 9.75 -11.38
N PRO A 2 -4.42 9.49 -10.36
CA PRO A 2 -4.24 10.18 -9.07
C PRO A 2 -2.92 9.77 -8.42
N VAL A 3 -2.20 10.76 -7.89
CA VAL A 3 -1.04 10.58 -7.03
C VAL A 3 -1.51 10.59 -5.59
N ILE A 4 -1.08 9.60 -4.82
CA ILE A 4 -1.45 9.42 -3.42
C ILE A 4 -0.19 9.41 -2.57
N ASP A 5 -0.18 10.31 -1.59
CA ASP A 5 0.85 10.37 -0.57
C ASP A 5 0.33 9.72 0.70
N VAL A 6 1.03 8.69 1.17
CA VAL A 6 0.75 8.07 2.46
C VAL A 6 1.95 8.24 3.39
N ALA A 7 1.67 8.54 4.66
CA ALA A 7 2.72 8.58 5.66
C ALA A 7 3.22 7.15 5.93
N ARG A 8 4.53 6.92 5.80
CA ARG A 8 5.13 5.59 5.95
C ARG A 8 4.83 4.98 7.31
N TRP A 9 4.96 5.78 8.38
CA TRP A 9 4.66 5.35 9.75
C TRP A 9 3.21 4.84 9.90
N ASP A 10 2.26 5.44 9.19
CA ASP A 10 0.85 5.07 9.28
C ASP A 10 0.57 3.79 8.48
N LEU A 11 1.18 3.69 7.28
CA LEU A 11 1.11 2.48 6.46
C LEU A 11 1.65 1.27 7.24
N GLU A 12 2.83 1.38 7.85
CA GLU A 12 3.45 0.32 8.65
C GLU A 12 2.60 -0.04 9.88
N ARG A 13 2.03 0.96 10.56
CA ARG A 13 1.10 0.76 11.67
C ARG A 13 -0.14 -0.03 11.24
N LEU A 14 -0.72 0.30 10.08
CA LEU A 14 -1.90 -0.37 9.55
C LEU A 14 -1.60 -1.78 9.05
N VAL A 15 -0.45 -1.99 8.40
CA VAL A 15 0.05 -3.31 7.99
C VAL A 15 0.36 -4.18 9.21
N GLY A 16 0.81 -3.57 10.31
CA GLY A 16 1.15 -4.26 11.56
C GLY A 16 2.62 -4.66 11.66
N ARG A 17 3.49 -4.17 10.77
CA ARG A 17 4.95 -4.30 10.83
C ARG A 17 5.65 -3.25 9.98
N MET A 18 6.94 -3.05 10.26
CA MET A 18 7.81 -2.25 9.40
C MET A 18 7.93 -2.88 8.01
N LEU A 19 7.96 -2.03 6.99
CA LEU A 19 8.14 -2.41 5.59
C LEU A 19 9.56 -2.06 5.18
N LYS A 20 10.25 -3.00 4.54
CA LYS A 20 11.51 -2.66 3.88
C LYS A 20 11.25 -2.02 2.53
N ASP A 21 12.17 -1.18 2.07
CA ASP A 21 12.03 -0.50 0.78
C ASP A 21 11.88 -1.51 -0.36
N GLU A 22 12.64 -2.61 -0.31
CA GLU A 22 12.55 -3.65 -1.34
C GLU A 22 11.19 -4.37 -1.36
N GLU A 23 10.46 -4.38 -0.24
CA GLU A 23 9.11 -4.91 -0.19
C GLU A 23 8.13 -3.95 -0.87
N VAL A 24 8.25 -2.65 -0.59
CA VAL A 24 7.40 -1.61 -1.20
C VAL A 24 7.62 -1.58 -2.72
N GLU A 25 8.88 -1.53 -3.15
CA GLU A 25 9.29 -1.57 -4.56
C GLU A 25 8.80 -2.81 -5.31
N LYS A 26 8.75 -3.96 -4.61
CA LYS A 26 8.23 -5.20 -5.19
C LYS A 26 6.71 -5.23 -5.29
N TYR A 27 6.01 -4.82 -4.23
CA TYR A 27 4.56 -5.09 -4.10
C TYR A 27 3.66 -4.00 -4.66
N LEU A 28 4.05 -2.71 -4.62
CA LEU A 28 3.22 -1.63 -5.19
C LEU A 28 2.97 -1.83 -6.70
N PRO A 29 3.97 -2.15 -7.54
CA PRO A 29 3.74 -2.43 -8.96
C PRO A 29 2.79 -3.61 -9.18
N MET A 30 2.83 -4.64 -8.34
CA MET A 30 1.90 -5.78 -8.40
C MET A 30 0.44 -5.37 -8.11
N LEU A 31 0.24 -4.26 -7.38
CA LEU A 31 -1.08 -3.70 -7.08
C LEU A 31 -1.57 -2.70 -8.13
N LYS A 32 -0.83 -2.49 -9.23
CA LYS A 32 -1.04 -1.38 -10.19
C LYS A 32 -0.82 0.01 -9.58
N CYS A 33 0.17 0.11 -8.69
CA CYS A 33 0.67 1.38 -8.17
C CYS A 33 2.08 1.62 -8.71
N GLU A 34 2.29 2.74 -9.39
CA GLU A 34 3.62 3.18 -9.83
C GLU A 34 4.22 4.08 -8.76
N ILE A 35 5.44 3.79 -8.32
CA ILE A 35 6.07 4.53 -7.21
C ILE A 35 6.66 5.83 -7.77
N GLU A 36 6.25 6.96 -7.20
CA GLU A 36 6.79 8.28 -7.51
C GLU A 36 7.90 8.67 -6.52
N GLU A 37 7.69 8.41 -5.22
CA GLU A 37 8.64 8.69 -4.16
C GLU A 37 8.59 7.62 -3.08
N LEU A 38 9.76 7.19 -2.62
CA LEU A 38 9.91 6.33 -1.45
C LEU A 38 10.95 6.93 -0.51
N SER A 39 10.52 7.30 0.68
CA SER A 39 11.39 7.85 1.72
C SER A 39 11.06 7.26 3.10
N ASP A 40 11.79 7.68 4.13
CA ASP A 40 11.53 7.26 5.51
C ASP A 40 10.21 7.83 6.07
N THR A 41 9.65 8.88 5.45
CA THR A 41 8.46 9.57 5.96
C THR A 41 7.24 9.37 5.08
N ILE A 42 7.42 9.28 3.76
CA ILE A 42 6.34 9.25 2.77
C ILE A 42 6.57 8.11 1.78
N VAL A 43 5.45 7.47 1.40
CA VAL A 43 5.36 6.64 0.20
C VAL A 43 4.37 7.33 -0.74
N SER A 44 4.87 7.81 -1.88
CA SER A 44 4.06 8.44 -2.92
C SER A 44 3.94 7.51 -4.12
N TYR A 45 2.73 7.33 -4.61
CA TYR A 45 2.48 6.46 -5.77
C TYR A 45 1.31 6.94 -6.62
N GLU A 46 1.41 6.69 -7.91
CA GLU A 46 0.32 6.85 -8.86
C GLU A 46 -0.53 5.57 -8.89
N ALA A 47 -1.82 5.67 -8.57
CA ALA A 47 -2.75 4.54 -8.60
C ALA A 47 -3.66 4.59 -9.82
N THR A 48 -3.91 3.43 -10.40
CA THR A 48 -4.84 3.31 -11.54
C THR A 48 -6.28 3.65 -11.17
N HIS A 49 -6.99 4.33 -12.08
CA HIS A 49 -8.36 4.84 -11.84
C HIS A 49 -9.39 3.73 -11.57
N ASP A 50 -9.15 2.50 -12.03
CA ASP A 50 -10.00 1.33 -11.78
C ASP A 50 -9.84 0.74 -10.37
N ARG A 51 -8.90 1.26 -9.56
CA ARG A 51 -8.60 0.81 -8.20
C ARG A 51 -8.74 1.93 -7.16
N PRO A 52 -9.94 2.52 -6.99
CA PRO A 52 -10.17 3.55 -5.98
C PRO A 52 -9.98 3.04 -4.55
N ASP A 53 -10.00 1.72 -4.35
CA ASP A 53 -9.65 1.08 -3.08
C ASP A 53 -8.19 1.28 -2.68
N LEU A 54 -7.32 1.76 -3.59
CA LEU A 54 -5.91 2.07 -3.33
C LEU A 54 -5.65 3.57 -3.14
N PHE A 55 -6.68 4.42 -3.05
CA PHE A 55 -6.50 5.88 -2.88
C PHE A 55 -6.36 6.32 -1.42
N SER A 56 -6.00 5.38 -0.52
CA SER A 56 -5.81 5.67 0.90
C SER A 56 -4.80 4.72 1.53
N ALA A 57 -4.25 5.11 2.68
CA ALA A 57 -3.32 4.28 3.45
C ALA A 57 -3.96 2.96 3.92
N GLU A 58 -5.23 2.98 4.33
CA GLU A 58 -5.96 1.79 4.78
C GLU A 58 -6.20 0.80 3.63
N GLY A 59 -6.51 1.35 2.45
CA GLY A 59 -6.68 0.60 1.22
C GLY A 59 -5.40 -0.11 0.80
N LEU A 60 -4.31 0.65 0.72
CA LEU A 60 -2.99 0.13 0.40
C LEU A 60 -2.53 -0.89 1.45
N ALA A 61 -2.65 -0.58 2.74
CA ALA A 61 -2.26 -1.49 3.83
C ALA A 61 -3.01 -2.82 3.73
N ARG A 62 -4.33 -2.78 3.48
CA ARG A 62 -5.15 -3.97 3.32
C ARG A 62 -4.69 -4.83 2.13
N ALA A 63 -4.37 -4.21 1.01
CA ALA A 63 -3.87 -4.91 -0.16
C ALA A 63 -2.47 -5.52 0.08
N LEU A 64 -1.57 -4.76 0.70
CA LEU A 64 -0.24 -5.23 1.08
C LEU A 64 -0.28 -6.40 2.05
N LYS A 65 -1.16 -6.38 3.05
CA LYS A 65 -1.34 -7.52 3.97
C LYS A 65 -1.62 -8.84 3.27
N GLY A 66 -2.36 -8.80 2.16
CA GLY A 66 -2.62 -9.98 1.34
C GLY A 66 -1.36 -10.50 0.65
N LEU A 67 -0.57 -9.61 0.05
CA LEU A 67 0.69 -9.95 -0.62
C LEU A 67 1.81 -10.37 0.35
N LEU A 68 1.76 -9.85 1.57
CA LEU A 68 2.67 -10.17 2.68
C LEU A 68 2.25 -11.41 3.48
N GLU A 69 1.16 -12.07 3.09
CA GLU A 69 0.60 -13.25 3.76
C GLU A 69 0.21 -13.01 5.24
N ILE A 70 -0.04 -11.76 5.63
CA ILE A 70 -0.44 -11.38 7.00
C ILE A 70 -1.93 -11.65 7.22
N GLU A 71 -2.76 -11.23 6.26
CA GLU A 71 -4.20 -11.48 6.26
C GLU A 71 -4.60 -11.99 4.87
N THR A 72 -4.93 -13.27 4.77
CA THR A 72 -5.28 -13.93 3.51
C THR A 72 -6.76 -14.27 3.43
N GLY A 73 -7.23 -14.52 2.21
CA GLY A 73 -8.65 -14.81 1.94
C GLY A 73 -9.52 -13.56 1.86
N ILE A 74 -10.84 -13.77 1.81
CA ILE A 74 -11.80 -12.68 1.63
C ILE A 74 -11.97 -11.90 2.93
N ARG A 75 -11.82 -10.58 2.87
CA ARG A 75 -12.08 -9.70 4.01
C ARG A 75 -13.58 -9.73 4.33
N ARG A 76 -13.91 -9.98 5.59
CA ARG A 76 -15.28 -9.86 6.11
C ARG A 76 -15.49 -8.45 6.66
N TYR A 77 -16.59 -7.84 6.23
CA TYR A 77 -17.08 -6.56 6.75
C TYR A 77 -18.38 -6.85 7.48
N ASN A 78 -18.47 -6.40 8.74
CA ASN A 78 -19.66 -6.53 9.58
C ASN A 78 -20.24 -5.15 9.86
#